data_AF-A0A257PDH5-F1
#
_entry.id   AF-A0A257PDH5-F1
#
_cell.length_a   1.000
_cell.length_b   1.000
_cell.length_c   1.000
_cell.angle_alpha   90.00
_cell.angle_beta   90.00
_cell.angle_gamma   90.00
#
_symmetry.space_group_name_H-M   'P 1'
#
loop_
_entity.id
_entity.type
_entity.pdbx_description
1 polymer ?
#
loop_
_entity_poly.entity_id
_entity_poly.type
_entity_poly.pdbx_seq_one_letter_code
_entity_poly.pdbx_strand_id
1 'polypeptide(L)' 'MPKMIQIRNVPDELHRRLKARAALAAMSLSEYLLNEIKLVAERPTLAELRRYATIRTEPGDVPPPPIVQLGDRRR' A
#
# COMPACT_ATOMS: atom_id res chain seq x y z
N MET A 1 2.43 -17.08 7.14
CA MET A 1 1.19 -17.74 7.61
C MET A 1 0.05 -17.31 6.70
N PRO A 2 -0.70 -18.24 6.08
CA PRO A 2 -1.89 -17.88 5.31
C PRO A 2 -2.94 -17.26 6.24
N LYS A 3 -3.51 -16.11 5.86
CA LYS A 3 -4.62 -15.49 6.59
C LYS A 3 -5.91 -15.66 5.79
N MET A 4 -6.93 -16.23 6.41
CA MET A 4 -8.26 -16.39 5.82
C MET A 4 -9.14 -15.20 6.23
N ILE A 5 -9.77 -14.56 5.26
CA ILE A 5 -10.71 -13.45 5.49
C ILE A 5 -12.10 -13.93 5.09
N GLN A 6 -13.04 -13.87 6.03
CA GLN A 6 -14.46 -14.14 5.78
C GLN A 6 -15.22 -12.83 5.68
N ILE A 7 -15.94 -12.61 4.59
CA ILE A 7 -16.78 -11.43 4.39
C ILE A 7 -18.22 -11.82 4.69
N ARG A 8 -18.85 -11.15 5.65
CA ARG A 8 -20.24 -11.38 6.08
C ARG A 8 -21.15 -10.27 5.54
N ASN A 9 -22.44 -10.56 5.40
CA ASN A 9 -23.46 -9.63 4.89
C ASN A 9 -23.22 -9.18 3.44
N VAL A 10 -22.78 -10.08 2.56
CA VAL A 10 -22.70 -9.80 1.12
C VAL A 10 -24.10 -9.90 0.52
N PRO A 11 -24.65 -8.81 -0.07
CA PRO A 11 -25.93 -8.91 -0.78
C PRO A 11 -25.83 -9.91 -1.93
N ASP A 12 -26.87 -10.72 -2.14
CA ASP A 12 -26.87 -11.77 -3.19
C ASP A 12 -26.58 -11.21 -4.58
N GLU A 13 -27.09 -10.01 -4.87
CA GLU A 13 -26.84 -9.31 -6.13
C GLU A 13 -25.36 -8.96 -6.31
N LEU A 14 -24.69 -8.50 -5.25
CA LEU A 14 -23.26 -8.20 -5.27
C LEU A 14 -22.45 -9.48 -5.47
N HIS A 15 -22.81 -10.55 -4.77
CA HIS A 15 -22.16 -11.85 -4.93
C HIS A 15 -22.27 -12.36 -6.38
N ARG A 16 -23.46 -12.27 -7.00
CA ARG A 16 -23.66 -12.67 -8.39
C ARG A 16 -22.83 -11.84 -9.36
N ARG A 17 -22.79 -10.52 -9.19
CA ARG A 17 -21.98 -9.61 -10.03
C ARG A 17 -20.49 -9.93 -9.92
N LEU A 18 -19.98 -10.13 -8.70
CA LEU A 18 -18.57 -10.48 -8.47
C LEU A 18 -18.22 -11.85 -9.05
N LYS A 19 -19.11 -12.84 -8.90
CA LYS A 19 -18.92 -14.17 -9.50
C LYS A 19 -18.89 -14.12 -11.03
N ALA A 20 -19.75 -13.32 -11.64
CA ALA A 20 -19.74 -13.12 -13.09
C ALA A 20 -18.42 -12.48 -13.57
N ARG A 21 -17.94 -11.45 -12.86
CA ARG A 21 -16.64 -10.81 -13.17
C ARG A 21 -15.46 -11.75 -12.98
N ALA A 22 -15.46 -12.55 -11.92
CA ALA A 22 -14.43 -13.56 -11.68
C ALA A 22 -14.41 -14.59 -12.83
N ALA A 23 -15.57 -15.07 -13.27
CA ALA A 23 -15.68 -15.99 -14.41
C ALA A 23 -15.17 -15.37 -15.72
N LEU A 24 -15.45 -14.09 -15.97
CA LEU A 24 -14.93 -13.35 -17.13
C LEU A 24 -13.40 -13.20 -17.09
N ALA A 25 -12.82 -13.05 -15.90
CA ALA A 25 -11.38 -12.98 -15.68
C ALA A 25 -10.71 -14.37 -15.63
N ALA A 26 -11.46 -15.47 -15.83
CA ALA A 26 -11.01 -16.85 -15.65
C ALA A 26 -10.40 -17.13 -14.25
N MET A 27 -10.91 -16.44 -13.23
CA MET A 27 -10.46 -16.53 -11.84
C MET A 27 -11.53 -17.15 -10.95
N SER A 28 -11.11 -17.80 -9.87
CA SER A 28 -12.04 -18.11 -8.78
C SER A 28 -12.51 -16.82 -8.10
N LEU A 29 -13.69 -16.85 -7.46
CA LEU A 29 -14.22 -15.69 -6.75
C LEU A 29 -13.25 -15.17 -5.68
N SER A 30 -12.62 -16.08 -4.93
CA SER A 30 -11.64 -15.74 -3.89
C SER A 30 -10.40 -15.05 -4.45
N GLU A 31 -9.87 -15.52 -5.58
CA GLU A 31 -8.71 -14.90 -6.25
C GLU A 31 -9.06 -13.54 -6.82
N TYR A 32 -10.24 -13.42 -7.45
CA TYR A 32 -10.74 -12.16 -7.97
C TYR A 32 -10.87 -11.12 -6.86
N LEU A 33 -11.49 -11.47 -5.71
CA LEU A 33 -11.57 -10.57 -4.56
C LEU A 33 -10.20 -10.22 -3.99
N LEU A 34 -9.28 -11.19 -3.91
CA LEU A 34 -7.93 -10.94 -3.39
C LEU A 34 -7.19 -9.91 -4.26
N ASN A 35 -7.30 -10.01 -5.58
CA ASN A 35 -6.70 -9.03 -6.50
C ASN A 35 -7.32 -7.64 -6.34
N GLU A 36 -8.64 -7.54 -6.26
CA GLU A 36 -9.31 -6.24 -6.00
C GLU A 36 -8.87 -5.63 -4.67
N ILE A 37 -8.78 -6.44 -3.60
CA ILE A 37 -8.30 -5.98 -2.28
C ILE A 37 -6.83 -5.54 -2.35
N LYS A 38 -5.97 -6.25 -3.10
CA LYS A 38 -4.58 -5.84 -3.32
C LYS A 38 -4.48 -4.51 -4.04
N LEU A 39 -5.25 -4.32 -5.12
CA LEU A 39 -5.28 -3.06 -5.87
C LEU A 39 -5.74 -1.88 -4.99
N VAL A 40 -6.69 -2.12 -4.10
CA VAL A 40 -7.13 -1.11 -3.11
C VAL A 40 -6.05 -0.86 -2.06
N ALA A 41 -5.38 -1.89 -1.55
CA ALA A 41 -4.30 -1.76 -0.58
C ALA A 41 -3.03 -1.12 -1.14
N GLU A 42 -2.78 -1.28 -2.45
CA GLU A 42 -1.64 -0.68 -3.16
C GLU A 42 -1.79 0.84 -3.36
N ARG A 43 -2.98 1.40 -3.13
CA ARG A 43 -3.19 2.86 -3.08
C ARG A 43 -3.15 3.31 -1.62
N PRO A 44 -1.96 3.55 -1.03
CA PRO A 44 -1.89 4.10 0.30
C PRO A 44 -2.60 5.45 0.31
N THR A 45 -3.53 5.61 1.23
CA THR A 45 -4.17 6.91 1.42
C THR A 45 -3.13 7.94 1.87
N LEU A 46 -3.32 9.22 1.56
CA LEU A 46 -2.39 10.29 1.96
C LEU A 46 -2.13 10.30 3.49
N ALA A 47 -3.11 9.82 4.27
CA ALA A 47 -3.02 9.64 5.72
C ALA A 47 -2.08 8.47 6.13
N GLU A 48 -2.05 7.38 5.36
CA GLU A 48 -1.15 6.24 5.60
C GLU A 48 0.27 6.56 5.16
N LEU A 49 0.48 7.27 4.05
CA LEU A 49 1.79 7.77 3.62
C LEU A 49 2.46 8.61 4.73
N ARG A 50 1.70 9.46 5.44
CA ARG A 50 2.22 10.23 6.58
C ARG A 50 2.65 9.36 7.75
N ARG A 51 1.97 8.22 8.00
CA ARG A 51 2.35 7.28 9.07
C ARG A 51 3.57 6.45 8.71
N TYR A 52 3.73 6.06 7.44
CA TYR A 52 4.92 5.34 6.98
C TYR A 52 6.19 6.21 7.01
N ALA A 53 6.07 7.53 6.79
CA ALA A 53 7.19 8.47 6.93
C ALA A 53 7.72 8.55 8.38
N THR A 54 6.86 8.38 9.38
CA THR A 54 7.26 8.43 10.80
C THR A 54 7.95 7.15 11.28
N ILE A 55 7.69 6.01 10.63
CA ILE A 55 8.29 4.71 11.02
C ILE A 55 9.73 4.56 10.51
N ARG A 56 10.13 5.31 9.47
CA ARG A 56 11.47 5.21 8.85
C ARG A 56 12.41 6.38 9.18
N THR A 57 12.10 7.10 10.25
CA THR A 57 13.03 8.04 10.87
C THR A 57 12.96 7.81 12.36
N GLU A 58 13.87 7.02 12.88
CA GLU A 58 14.48 7.40 14.15
C GLU A 58 15.27 8.69 13.88
N PRO A 59 14.80 9.86 14.35
CA PRO A 59 15.55 11.11 14.22
C PRO A 59 16.72 11.03 15.20
N GLY A 60 17.80 10.38 14.78
CA GLY A 60 18.95 10.15 15.66
C GLY A 60 20.29 9.99 14.95
N ASP A 61 20.32 9.46 13.72
CA ASP A 61 21.59 9.03 13.13
C ASP A 61 21.84 9.53 11.70
N VAL A 62 21.30 10.69 11.36
CA VAL A 62 21.81 11.42 10.18
C VAL A 62 22.93 12.32 10.69
N PRO A 63 24.22 11.93 10.57
CA PRO A 63 25.29 12.87 10.84
C PRO A 63 25.06 14.09 9.94
N PRO A 64 25.17 15.31 10.49
CA PRO A 64 24.95 16.51 9.70
C PRO A 64 25.82 16.43 8.45
N PRO A 65 25.27 16.72 7.25
CA PRO A 65 26.06 16.70 6.04
C PRO A 65 27.28 17.61 6.26
N PRO A 66 28.49 17.20 5.84
CA PRO A 66 29.67 18.02 6.04
C PRO A 66 29.41 19.39 5.43
N ILE A 67 29.59 20.44 6.25
CA ILE A 67 29.53 21.82 5.78
C ILE A 67 30.74 21.99 4.86
N VAL A 68 30.51 21.80 3.56
CA VAL A 68 31.50 22.12 2.53
C VAL A 68 31.54 23.64 2.48
N GLN A 69 32.54 24.23 3.13
CA GLN A 69 32.76 25.67 3.05
C GLN A 69 33.25 25.98 1.63
N LEU A 70 32.27 26.32 0.78
CA LEU A 70 32.48 26.73 -0.60
C LEU A 70 33.18 28.08 -0.61
N GLY A 71 34.51 28.02 -0.60
CA GLY A 71 35.44 29.00 -1.12
C GLY A 71 35.50 30.34 -0.40
N ASP A 72 36.71 30.74 -0.02
CA ASP A 72 37.18 32.00 -0.57
C ASP A 72 38.61 31.86 -1.10
N ARG A 73 38.73 32.18 -2.39
CA ARG A 73 40.02 32.42 -3.03
C ARG A 73 40.60 33.72 -2.46
N ARG A 74 41.91 33.90 -2.66
CA ARG A 74 42.75 35.08 -2.38
C ARG A 74 43.38 34.99 -0.98
N ARG A 75 44.69 35.15 -0.79
CA ARG A 75 45.75 35.77 -1.62
C ARG A 75 47.10 35.26 -1.13
#